data_AF-A0A6N0HTP8-F1
#
_entry.id   AF-A0A6N0HTP8-F1
#
_cell.length_a   1.000
_cell.length_b   1.000
_cell.length_c   1.000
_cell.angle_alpha   90.00
_cell.angle_beta   90.00
_cell.angle_gamma   90.00
#
_symmetry.space_group_name_H-M   'P 1'
#
loop_
_entity.id
_entity.type
_entity.pdbx_description
1 polymer ?
#
loop_
_entity_poly.entity_id
_entity_poly.type
_entity_poly.pdbx_seq_one_letter_code
_entity_poly.pdbx_strand_id
1 'polypeptide(L)'
;MQNSASQKQTFIVAGLSLISIAMLAMIYFVPIWWVSLTAPNYPPEAFPDGVRIHFHMNGVFNGCEMVEKAEIQEDEALDCVHEMDTINHYVGMYPISTGGPIERGFRSFC
;
A
#
# COMPACT_ATOMS: atom_id res chain seq x y z
N MET A 1 -41.01 -25.67 -21.40
CA MET A 1 -40.87 -24.25 -21.82
C MET A 1 -39.96 -23.57 -20.81
N GLN A 2 -38.66 -23.45 -21.09
CA GLN A 2 -37.76 -22.71 -20.20
C GLN A 2 -38.03 -21.22 -20.35
N ASN A 3 -38.33 -20.56 -19.24
CA ASN A 3 -38.79 -19.17 -19.16
C ASN A 3 -37.70 -18.21 -19.67
N SER A 4 -37.99 -17.45 -20.73
CA SER A 4 -37.10 -16.44 -21.30
C SER A 4 -36.65 -15.37 -20.27
N ALA A 5 -37.45 -15.15 -19.22
CA ALA A 5 -37.11 -14.28 -18.10
C ALA A 5 -35.96 -14.84 -17.23
N SER A 6 -35.91 -16.16 -17.02
CA SER A 6 -34.84 -16.83 -16.28
C SER A 6 -33.52 -16.74 -17.05
N GLN A 7 -33.55 -16.89 -18.37
CA GLN A 7 -32.36 -16.79 -19.21
C GLN A 7 -31.72 -15.39 -19.15
N LYS A 8 -32.53 -14.32 -19.19
CA LYS A 8 -32.04 -12.93 -19.04
C LYS A 8 -31.41 -12.69 -17.67
N GLN A 9 -32.01 -13.22 -16.61
CA GLN A 9 -31.44 -13.14 -15.26
C GLN A 9 -30.10 -13.88 -15.17
N THR A 10 -29.97 -15.07 -15.78
CA THR A 10 -28.69 -15.81 -15.82
C THR A 10 -27.59 -14.99 -16.51
N PHE A 11 -27.89 -14.32 -17.64
CA PHE A 11 -26.92 -13.45 -18.31
C PHE A 11 -26.52 -12.23 -17.48
N ILE A 12 -27.47 -11.61 -16.77
CA ILE A 12 -27.19 -10.48 -15.88
C ILE A 12 -26.29 -10.94 -14.72
N VAL A 13 -26.61 -12.05 -14.07
CA VAL A 13 -25.82 -12.60 -12.96
C VAL A 13 -24.42 -13.02 -13.42
N ALA A 14 -24.29 -13.60 -14.62
CA ALA A 14 -23.00 -13.94 -15.22
C ALA A 14 -22.16 -12.70 -15.56
N GLY A 15 -22.79 -11.62 -16.03
CA GLY A 15 -22.12 -10.35 -16.26
C GLY A 15 -21.62 -9.72 -14.96
N LEU A 16 -22.48 -9.68 -13.93
CA LEU A 16 -22.11 -9.16 -12.61
C LEU A 16 -21.01 -9.99 -11.93
N SER A 17 -21.02 -11.32 -12.08
CA SER A 17 -19.97 -12.16 -11.50
C SER A 17 -18.61 -11.95 -12.19
N LEU A 18 -18.59 -11.78 -13.52
CA LEU A 18 -17.37 -11.43 -14.25
C LEU A 18 -16.81 -10.06 -13.82
N ILE A 19 -17.69 -9.07 -13.64
CA ILE A 19 -17.28 -7.74 -13.14
C ILE A 19 -16.71 -7.85 -11.71
N SER A 20 -17.33 -8.65 -10.85
CA SER A 20 -16.85 -8.88 -9.49
C SER A 20 -15.44 -9.49 -9.48
N ILE A 21 -15.21 -10.53 -10.28
CA ILE A 21 -13.88 -11.15 -10.41
C ILE A 21 -12.84 -10.16 -10.93
N ALA A 22 -13.21 -9.33 -11.92
CA ALA A 22 -12.33 -8.30 -12.46
C ALA A 22 -11.97 -7.23 -11.43
N MET A 23 -12.95 -6.75 -10.65
CA MET A 23 -12.69 -5.81 -9.54
C MET A 23 -11.78 -6.42 -8.47
N LEU A 24 -12.01 -7.67 -8.09
CA LEU A 24 -11.17 -8.36 -7.11
C LEU A 24 -9.73 -8.50 -7.59
N ALA A 25 -9.52 -8.80 -8.88
CA ALA A 25 -8.19 -8.84 -9.47
C ALA A 25 -7.53 -7.45 -9.45
N MET A 26 -8.29 -6.38 -9.71
CA MET A 26 -7.75 -5.02 -9.69
C MET A 26 -7.32 -4.57 -8.29
N ILE A 27 -8.08 -4.91 -7.25
CA ILE A 27 -7.76 -4.56 -5.86
C ILE A 27 -6.38 -5.07 -5.44
N TYR A 28 -5.92 -6.19 -6.01
CA TYR A 28 -4.60 -6.75 -5.72
C TYR A 28 -3.43 -5.83 -6.11
N PHE A 29 -3.60 -5.00 -7.15
CA PHE A 29 -2.55 -4.15 -7.71
C PHE A 29 -2.63 -2.69 -7.28
N VAL A 30 -3.61 -2.31 -6.47
CA VAL A 30 -3.83 -0.92 -6.03
C VAL A 30 -3.38 -0.77 -4.58
N PRO A 31 -2.77 0.37 -4.19
CA PRO A 31 -2.48 0.66 -2.79
C PRO A 31 -3.78 0.76 -2.00
N ILE A 32 -3.95 -0.08 -0.97
CA ILE A 32 -5.21 -0.17 -0.22
C ILE A 32 -5.23 0.86 0.91
N TRP A 33 -4.09 1.03 1.58
CA TRP A 33 -3.91 2.01 2.63
C TRP A 33 -2.58 2.75 2.42
N TRP A 34 -2.58 4.02 2.77
CA TRP A 34 -1.40 4.87 2.78
C TRP A 34 -1.23 5.42 4.18
N VAL A 35 0.02 5.53 4.61
CA VAL A 35 0.39 6.18 5.88
C VAL A 35 1.50 7.17 5.57
N SER A 36 1.46 8.32 6.22
CA SER A 36 2.56 9.29 6.22
C SER A 36 3.00 9.54 7.65
N LEU A 37 4.31 9.45 7.88
CA LEU A 37 4.91 9.88 9.15
C LEU A 37 5.55 11.26 8.98
N THR A 38 5.13 12.19 9.81
CA THR A 38 5.74 13.51 9.95
C THR A 38 6.45 13.59 11.28
N ALA A 39 7.68 14.10 11.28
CA ALA A 39 8.48 14.25 12.49
C ALA A 39 9.04 15.68 12.59
N PRO A 40 9.15 16.26 13.80
CA PRO A 40 9.56 17.66 13.96
C PRO A 40 10.98 17.97 13.45
N ASN A 41 11.84 16.96 13.42
CA ASN A 41 13.24 17.09 13.00
C ASN A 41 13.43 16.89 11.49
N TYR A 42 12.36 16.55 10.75
CA TYR A 42 12.42 16.41 9.31
C TYR A 42 12.05 17.74 8.67
N PRO A 43 12.94 18.34 7.85
CA PRO A 43 12.64 19.60 7.20
C PRO A 43 11.46 19.39 6.23
N PRO A 44 10.43 20.26 6.26
CA PRO A 44 9.31 20.18 5.31
C PRO A 44 9.77 20.39 3.86
N GLU A 45 10.99 20.91 3.69
CA GLU A 45 11.65 21.11 2.41
C GLU A 45 12.05 19.81 1.71
N ALA A 46 12.45 18.77 2.47
CA ALA A 46 12.83 17.47 1.92
C ALA A 46 11.66 16.48 1.93
N PHE A 47 10.73 16.64 2.88
CA PHE A 47 9.55 15.78 3.03
C PHE A 47 8.27 16.64 3.11
N PRO A 48 7.74 17.14 1.98
CA PRO A 48 6.55 18.00 1.99
C PRO A 48 5.32 17.26 2.54
N ASP A 49 5.24 15.96 2.24
CA ASP A 49 4.15 15.08 2.63
C ASP A 49 4.56 14.10 3.75
N GLY A 50 5.74 14.26 4.35
CA GLY A 50 6.33 13.29 5.26
C GLY A 50 6.83 12.02 4.56
N VAL A 51 7.25 11.01 5.35
CA VAL A 51 7.67 9.70 4.83
C VAL A 51 6.41 8.90 4.47
N ARG A 52 6.06 8.86 3.18
CA ARG A 52 4.85 8.21 2.68
C ARG A 52 5.10 6.76 2.30
N ILE A 53 4.29 5.85 2.84
CA ILE A 53 4.34 4.42 2.56
C ILE A 53 3.00 3.95 1.97
N HIS A 54 3.08 3.20 0.87
CA HIS A 54 1.93 2.54 0.26
C HIS A 54 1.93 1.06 0.60
N PHE A 55 0.84 0.62 1.23
CA PHE A 55 0.64 -0.78 1.53
C PHE A 55 -0.30 -1.40 0.49
N HIS A 56 0.20 -2.45 -0.12
CA HIS A 56 -0.56 -3.32 -1.00
C HIS A 56 -0.86 -4.63 -0.26
N MET A 57 -1.77 -5.46 -0.79
CA MET A 57 -1.98 -6.82 -0.23
C MET A 57 -0.70 -7.66 -0.23
N ASN A 58 0.25 -7.33 -1.11
CA ASN A 58 1.43 -8.16 -1.39
C ASN A 58 2.69 -7.68 -0.71
N GLY A 59 2.69 -6.47 -0.16
CA GLY A 59 3.90 -5.86 0.36
C GLY A 59 3.78 -4.36 0.58
N VAL A 60 4.92 -3.79 0.90
CA VAL A 60 5.10 -2.41 1.31
C VAL A 60 5.93 -1.73 0.24
N PHE A 61 5.45 -0.60 -0.28
CA PHE A 61 6.04 0.08 -1.43
C PHE A 61 6.30 1.54 -1.13
N ASN A 62 7.35 2.09 -1.74
CA ASN A 62 7.71 3.50 -1.64
C ASN A 62 6.58 4.36 -2.24
N GLY A 63 6.06 5.30 -1.44
CA GLY A 63 5.10 6.29 -1.87
C GLY A 63 5.64 7.71 -1.93
N CYS A 64 6.93 7.90 -1.67
CA CYS A 64 7.54 9.21 -1.75
C CYS A 64 7.80 9.61 -3.21
N GLU A 65 7.53 10.88 -3.49
CA GLU A 65 7.90 11.49 -4.76
C GLU A 65 9.34 12.00 -4.69
N MET A 66 10.10 11.83 -5.77
CA MET A 66 11.47 12.34 -5.87
C MET A 66 11.42 13.86 -5.89
N VAL A 67 12.01 14.51 -4.89
CA VAL A 67 12.14 15.97 -4.84
C VAL A 67 13.60 16.34 -5.14
N GLU A 68 13.89 16.77 -6.37
CA GLU A 68 15.20 17.35 -6.70
C GLU A 68 15.37 18.71 -6.01
N LYS A 69 16.33 18.85 -5.09
CA LYS A 69 16.74 20.15 -4.51
C LYS A 69 18.26 20.31 -4.45
N ALA A 70 18.69 21.57 -4.53
CA ALA A 70 20.05 22.00 -4.86
C ALA A 70 21.10 21.94 -3.71
N GLU A 71 20.73 21.55 -2.48
CA GLU A 71 21.64 21.53 -1.32
C GLU A 71 21.95 20.14 -0.75
N ILE A 72 21.30 19.07 -1.24
CA ILE A 72 21.62 17.69 -0.85
C ILE A 72 21.64 16.85 -2.13
N GLN A 73 22.85 16.50 -2.60
CA GLN A 73 23.02 15.44 -3.59
C GLN A 73 22.87 14.11 -2.86
N GLU A 74 21.67 13.56 -2.83
CA GLU A 74 21.49 12.15 -2.53
C GLU A 74 21.62 11.40 -3.86
N ASP A 75 22.69 10.62 -4.00
CA ASP A 75 23.06 9.92 -5.24
C ASP A 75 22.11 8.76 -5.60
N GLU A 76 21.08 8.50 -4.78
CA GLU A 76 20.13 7.40 -4.92
C GLU A 76 18.69 7.90 -4.73
N ALA A 77 17.73 7.31 -5.47
CA ALA A 77 16.32 7.65 -5.34
C ALA A 77 15.85 7.45 -3.89
N LEU A 78 15.32 8.50 -3.26
CA LEU A 78 14.89 8.51 -1.87
C LEU A 78 13.91 7.36 -1.58
N ASP A 79 14.41 6.29 -0.96
CA ASP A 79 13.61 5.13 -0.59
C ASP A 79 13.02 5.33 0.81
N CYS A 80 11.78 5.79 0.86
CA CYS A 80 11.08 6.00 2.11
C CYS A 80 10.81 4.71 2.91
N VAL A 81 10.90 3.53 2.28
CA VAL A 81 10.86 2.26 3.01
C VAL A 81 12.20 2.04 3.75
N HIS A 82 13.32 2.37 3.11
CA HIS A 82 14.65 2.30 3.71
C HIS A 82 14.79 3.24 4.92
N GLU A 83 14.32 4.48 4.79
CA GLU A 83 14.31 5.44 5.91
C GLU A 83 13.44 4.96 7.07
N MET A 84 12.27 4.38 6.75
CA MET A 84 11.38 3.84 7.79
C MET A 84 11.99 2.63 8.51
N ASP A 85 12.61 1.71 7.77
CA ASP A 85 13.29 0.55 8.34
C ASP A 85 14.49 0.96 9.19
N THR A 86 15.16 2.05 8.80
CA THR A 86 16.25 2.66 9.56
C THR A 86 15.74 3.29 10.86
N ILE A 87 14.65 4.04 10.83
CA ILE A 87 13.99 4.56 12.05
C ILE A 87 13.54 3.42 12.96
N ASN A 88 12.92 2.39 12.41
CA ASN A 88 12.51 1.22 13.17
C ASN A 88 13.69 0.57 13.88
N HIS A 89 14.84 0.42 13.19
CA HIS A 89 16.05 -0.08 13.82
C HIS A 89 16.48 0.77 15.03
N TYR A 90 16.46 2.11 14.91
CA TYR A 90 16.82 3.02 16.00
C TYR A 90 15.82 3.01 17.18
N VAL A 91 14.54 2.79 16.91
CA VAL A 91 13.47 2.66 17.93
C VAL A 91 13.42 1.24 18.51
N GLY A 92 14.18 0.29 17.96
CA GLY A 92 14.20 -1.12 18.37
C GLY A 92 13.03 -1.95 17.82
N MET A 93 12.38 -1.48 16.76
CA MET A 93 11.35 -2.19 16.00
C MET A 93 11.93 -2.92 14.79
N TYR A 94 11.21 -3.93 14.31
CA TYR A 94 11.57 -4.72 13.11
C TYR A 94 11.23 -3.96 11.81
N PRO A 95 11.88 -4.29 10.67
CA PRO A 95 11.57 -3.65 9.40
C PRO A 95 10.10 -3.87 9.00
N ILE A 96 9.49 -2.88 8.35
CA ILE A 96 8.05 -2.81 8.06
C ILE A 96 7.60 -4.01 7.20
N SER A 97 8.47 -4.52 6.34
CA SER A 97 8.21 -5.72 5.52
C SER A 97 8.00 -7.00 6.34
N THR A 98 8.45 -7.02 7.60
CA THR A 98 8.38 -8.19 8.51
C THR A 98 7.01 -8.33 9.20
N GLY A 99 6.21 -7.27 9.28
CA GLY A 99 4.89 -7.30 9.93
C GLY A 99 3.83 -8.13 9.19
N GLY A 100 3.94 -8.24 7.86
CA GLY A 100 2.89 -8.81 7.00
C GLY A 100 2.41 -10.24 7.35
N PRO A 101 3.31 -11.20 7.68
CA PRO A 101 2.91 -12.55 8.10
C PRO A 101 2.56 -12.65 9.60
N ILE A 102 3.25 -11.90 10.45
CA ILE A 102 3.20 -12.02 11.91
C ILE A 102 1.95 -11.34 12.48
N GLU A 103 1.59 -10.16 11.94
CA GLU A 103 0.36 -9.45 12.29
C GLU A 103 -0.89 -10.22 11.86
N ARG A 104 -0.86 -10.93 10.72
CA ARG A 104 -1.95 -11.84 10.33
C ARG A 104 -2.13 -13.00 11.31
N GLY A 105 -1.04 -13.47 11.94
CA GLY A 105 -1.10 -14.49 13.00
C GLY A 105 -1.57 -13.94 14.35
N PHE A 106 -1.18 -12.71 14.69
CA PHE A 106 -1.52 -12.07 15.97
C PHE A 106 -2.87 -11.34 15.99
N ARG A 107 -3.43 -10.96 14.84
CA ARG A 107 -4.74 -10.28 14.76
C ARG A 107 -5.92 -11.13 15.27
N SER A 108 -5.75 -12.46 15.41
CA SER A 108 -6.76 -13.30 16.08
C SER A 108 -6.75 -13.18 17.62
N PHE A 109 -5.77 -12.47 18.20
CA PHE A 109 -5.56 -12.37 19.65
C PHE A 109 -5.73 -10.94 20.22
N CYS A 110 -6.16 -9.97 19.42
CA CYS A 110 -6.54 -8.63 19.88
C CYS A 110 -7.92 -8.24 19.36
#